data_AF-A0A0A2DG38-F1
#
_entry.id   AF-A0A0A2DG38-F1
#
_cell.length_a   1.000
_cell.length_b   1.000
_cell.length_c   1.000
_cell.angle_alpha   90.00
_cell.angle_beta   90.00
_cell.angle_gamma   90.00
#
_symmetry.space_group_name_H-M   'P 1'
#
loop_
_entity.id
_entity.type
_entity.pdbx_description
1 polymer ?
#
loop_
_entity_poly.entity_id
_entity_poly.type
_entity_poly.pdbx_seq_one_letter_code
_entity_poly.pdbx_strand_id
1 'polypeptide(L)' 'MRIRDDFHGSVYAHTAGGVVVLTAGGEVPDGAQVDAGLLDPDSPPTTPVKRGGGRARKSE' A
#
# COMPACT_ATOMS: atom_id res chain seq x y z
N MET A 1 1.22 -5.61 -2.33
CA MET A 1 2.52 -5.09 -1.89
C MET A 1 2.74 -5.38 -0.42
N ARG A 2 3.90 -5.96 -0.11
CA ARG A 2 4.36 -6.26 1.25
C ARG A 2 5.81 -5.84 1.41
N ILE A 3 6.22 -5.62 2.65
CA ILE A 3 7.63 -5.49 3.00
C ILE A 3 8.29 -6.87 2.85
N ARG A 4 9.53 -6.90 2.36
CA ARG A 4 10.30 -8.14 2.24
C ARG A 4 10.37 -8.89 3.57
N ASP A 5 10.30 -10.22 3.50
CA ASP A 5 10.40 -11.09 4.68
C ASP A 5 11.82 -11.15 5.26
N ASP A 6 12.85 -10.84 4.46
CA ASP A 6 14.25 -10.80 4.89
C ASP A 6 14.67 -9.43 5.48
N PHE A 7 13.74 -8.49 5.61
CA PHE A 7 14.04 -7.17 6.16
C PHE A 7 14.18 -7.22 7.70
N HIS A 8 15.37 -6.87 8.21
CA HIS A 8 15.59 -6.77 9.65
C HIS A 8 15.37 -5.33 10.14
N GLY A 9 14.23 -5.07 10.79
CA GLY A 9 13.94 -3.78 11.42
C GLY A 9 12.47 -3.38 11.31
N SER A 10 12.23 -2.07 11.35
CA SER A 10 10.90 -1.47 11.19
C SER A 10 10.92 -0.43 10.09
N VAL A 11 9.89 -0.45 9.23
CA VAL A 11 9.70 0.50 8.13
C VAL A 11 8.66 1.53 8.55
N TYR A 12 9.01 2.80 8.47
CA TYR A 12 8.06 3.90 8.67
C TYR A 12 7.44 4.26 7.32
N ALA A 13 6.17 3.90 7.13
CA ALA A 13 5.42 4.16 5.92
C ALA A 13 4.56 5.42 6.10
N HIS A 14 4.74 6.40 5.20
CA HIS A 14 3.94 7.62 5.21
C HIS A 14 2.64 7.41 4.44
N THR A 15 1.51 7.71 5.07
CA THR A 15 0.17 7.69 4.47
C THR A 15 -0.49 9.06 4.61
N ALA A 16 -1.61 9.27 3.91
CA ALA A 16 -2.42 10.48 4.09
C ALA A 16 -2.95 10.66 5.52
N GLY A 17 -3.04 9.58 6.31
CA GLY A 17 -3.51 9.59 7.70
C GLY A 17 -2.40 9.71 8.75
N GLY A 18 -1.12 9.75 8.35
CA GLY A 18 0.04 9.79 9.25
C GLY A 18 1.07 8.71 8.94
N VAL A 19 1.93 8.42 9.92
CA VAL A 19 3.01 7.44 9.80
C VAL A 19 2.58 6.11 10.42
N VAL A 20 2.75 5.02 9.68
CA VAL A 20 2.49 3.66 10.13
C VAL A 20 3.80 2.89 10.19
N VAL A 21 3.98 2.09 11.25
CA VAL A 21 5.19 1.27 11.41
C VAL A 21 4.88 -0.15 10.94
N LEU A 22 5.64 -0.62 9.95
CA LEU A 22 5.52 -1.95 9.36
C LEU A 22 6.74 -2.80 9.71
N THR A 23 6.54 -4.10 9.85
CA THR A 23 7.60 -5.09 10.04
C THR A 23 7.80 -5.93 8.77
N ALA A 24 8.82 -6.80 8.77
CA ALA A 24 9.01 -7.80 7.72
C ALA A 24 7.73 -8.60 7.46
N GLY A 25 7.44 -8.87 6.18
CA GLY A 25 6.21 -9.54 5.75
C GLY A 25 4.93 -8.72 5.94
N GLY A 26 5.04 -7.51 6.50
CA GLY A 26 3.93 -6.61 6.77
C GLY A 26 3.28 -6.10 5.49
N GLU A 27 1.96 -5.99 5.51
CA GLU A 27 1.20 -5.44 4.40
C GLU A 27 1.35 -3.92 4.31
N VAL A 28 1.68 -3.44 3.11
CA VAL A 28 1.83 -2.00 2.87
C VAL A 28 0.44 -1.40 2.61
N PRO A 29 0.00 -0.41 3.40
CA PRO A 29 -1.29 0.23 3.22
C PRO A 29 -1.40 0.89 1.84
N ASP A 30 -2.61 0.88 1.27
CA ASP A 30 -2.86 1.53 -0.01
C ASP A 30 -2.56 3.03 0.07
N GLY A 31 -1.81 3.54 -0.90
CA GLY A 31 -1.32 4.93 -0.92
C GLY A 31 -0.17 5.23 0.04
N ALA A 32 0.42 4.24 0.71
CA ALA A 32 1.64 4.44 1.48
C ALA A 32 2.86 4.61 0.57
N GLN A 33 3.71 5.60 0.87
CA GLN A 33 4.99 5.75 0.18
C GLN A 33 6.06 4.90 0.87
N VAL A 34 6.56 3.89 0.15
CA VAL A 34 7.62 2.98 0.60
C VAL A 34 8.63 2.83 -0.55
N ASP A 35 9.92 2.77 -0.19
CA ASP A 35 10.99 2.58 -1.16
C ASP A 35 10.92 1.18 -1.80
N ALA A 36 11.17 1.10 -3.11
CA ALA A 36 11.07 -0.15 -3.87
C ALA A 36 12.05 -1.23 -3.38
N GLY A 37 13.19 -0.86 -2.79
CA GLY A 37 14.16 -1.82 -2.25
C GLY A 37 13.70 -2.53 -0.97
N LEU A 38 12.67 -1.99 -0.30
CA LEU A 38 12.05 -2.55 0.90
C LEU A 38 10.84 -3.43 0.59
N LEU A 39 10.29 -3.31 -0.63
CA LEU A 39 9.15 -4.08 -1.08
C LEU A 39 9.60 -5.44 -1.59
N ASP A 40 8.76 -6.44 -1.34
CA ASP A 40 8.96 -7.77 -1.90
C ASP A 40 8.75 -7.73 -3.43
N PRO A 41 9.76 -8.13 -4.24
CA PRO A 41 9.72 -8.03 -5.69
C PRO A 41 8.72 -9.00 -6.34
N ASP A 42 8.36 -10.09 -5.64
CA ASP A 42 7.36 -11.06 -6.07
C ASP A 42 5.94 -10.69 -5.56
N SER A 43 5.82 -9.68 -4.70
CA SER A 43 4.50 -9.23 -4.24
C SER A 43 3.81 -8.39 -5.32
N PRO A 44 2.64 -8.82 -5.83
CA PRO A 44 1.95 -8.08 -6.86
C PRO A 44 1.60 -6.66 -6.35
N PRO A 45 1.68 -5.63 -7.23
CA PRO A 45 1.20 -4.31 -6.89
C PRO A 45 -0.27 -4.45 -6.48
N THR A 46 -0.59 -4.11 -5.23
CA THR A 46 -1.99 -4.01 -4.81
C THR A 46 -2.53 -2.81 -5.57
N THR A 47 -3.25 -3.06 -6.66
CA THR A 47 -3.89 -2.00 -7.43
C THR A 47 -4.76 -1.19 -6.46
N PRO A 48 -4.66 0.14 -6.44
CA PRO A 48 -5.51 0.95 -5.58
C PRO A 48 -6.95 0.67 -5.97
N VAL A 49 -7.71 0.05 -5.08
CA VAL A 49 -9.13 -0.20 -5.31
C VAL A 49 -9.76 1.18 -5.24
N LYS A 50 -10.06 1.72 -6.42
CA LYS A 50 -10.76 2.99 -6.62
C LYS A 50 -12.13 2.91 -5.94
N ARG A 51 -12.17 3.16 -4.64
CA ARG A 51 -13.39 3.23 -3.85
C ARG A 51 -14.09 4.54 -4.18
N GLY A 52 -15.11 4.45 -5.04
CA GLY A 52 -16.16 5.45 -5.12
C GLY A 52 -16.20 6.27 -6.40
N GLY A 53 -17.25 6.02 -7.17
CA GLY A 53 -17.67 6.86 -8.29
C GLY A 53 -19.03 6.45 -8.83
N GLY A 54 -19.95 6.03 -7.96
CA GLY A 54 -21.35 5.83 -8.34
C GLY A 54 -21.96 7.16 -8.75
N ARG A 55 -22.40 7.25 -10.01
CA ARG A 55 -23.59 7.97 -10.51
C ARG A 55 -23.56 7.92 -12.05
N ALA A 56 -23.93 6.76 -12.62
CA ALA A 56 -24.53 6.76 -13.94
C ALA A 56 -25.93 7.37 -13.78
N ARG A 57 -26.05 8.68 -14.02
CA ARG A 57 -27.36 9.34 -14.09
C ARG A 57 -28.09 8.80 -15.32
N LYS A 58 -29.31 8.32 -15.07
CA LYS A 58 -30.35 8.04 -16.06
C LYS A 58 -30.93 9.36 -16.58
N SER A 59 -31.58 9.28 -17.76
CA SER A 59 -32.41 10.29 -18.46
C SER A 59 -31.57 11.29 -19.29
N GLU A 60 -31.87 11.57 -20.56
CA GLU A 60 -33.13 11.55 -21.32
C GLU A 60 -32.81 11.40 -22.83
#